data_AF-A0A3C0MH07-F1
#
_entry.id   AF-A0A3C0MH07-F1
#
_cell.length_a   1.000
_cell.length_b   1.000
_cell.length_c   1.000
_cell.angle_alpha   90.00
_cell.angle_beta   90.00
_cell.angle_gamma   90.00
#
_symmetry.space_group_name_H-M   'P 1'
#
loop_
_entity.id
_entity.type
_entity.pdbx_description
1 polymer ?
#
loop_
_entity_poly.entity_id
_entity_poly.type
_entity_poly.pdbx_seq_one_letter_code
_entity_poly.pdbx_strand_id
1 'polypeptide(L)'
;IGGFELNDGGEADDKIIAVIENDHVWGNARSLSDVPAIHIERLQHYFLTYKLVPGKPNRIKIARFYNRAHALRVIRAAMRDYADTYSY
;
A
#
# COMPACT_ATOMS: atom_id res chain seq x y z
N ILE A 1 -4.47 6.95 4.62
CA ILE A 1 -3.99 6.98 6.03
C ILE A 1 -2.56 6.46 6.21
N GLY A 2 -2.01 5.72 5.24
CA GLY A 2 -0.60 5.30 5.20
C GLY A 2 -0.38 4.40 4.00
N GLY A 3 0.60 3.51 4.07
CA GLY A 3 0.84 2.47 3.08
C GLY A 3 2.02 1.59 3.45
N PHE A 4 2.42 0.72 2.52
CA PHE A 4 3.64 -0.09 2.65
C PHE A 4 4.34 -0.29 1.31
N GLU A 5 5.66 -0.43 1.39
CA GLU A 5 6.52 -0.76 0.26
C GLU A 5 6.48 -2.28 0.05
N LEU A 6 6.01 -2.70 -1.12
CA LEU A 6 6.01 -4.10 -1.55
C LEU A 6 7.04 -4.25 -2.66
N ASN A 7 7.95 -5.20 -2.51
CA ASN A 7 8.87 -5.62 -3.55
C ASN A 7 8.35 -6.93 -4.15
N ASP A 8 8.00 -6.91 -5.43
CA ASP A 8 7.65 -8.10 -6.19
C ASP A 8 8.81 -8.49 -7.11
N GLY A 9 9.69 -9.36 -6.64
CA GLY A 9 10.76 -9.91 -7.47
C GLY A 9 11.75 -8.89 -8.05
N GLY A 10 11.92 -7.73 -7.40
CA GLY A 10 12.78 -6.64 -7.83
C GLY A 10 12.02 -5.38 -8.27
N GLU A 11 10.71 -5.49 -8.49
CA GLU A 11 9.86 -4.37 -8.90
C GLU A 11 9.20 -3.71 -7.68
N ALA A 12 9.17 -2.38 -7.67
CA ALA A 12 8.49 -1.61 -6.64
C ALA A 12 6.98 -1.61 -6.91
N ASP A 13 6.20 -2.10 -5.95
CA ASP A 13 4.76 -2.29 -6.05
C ASP A 13 4.04 -1.75 -4.79
N ASP A 14 4.41 -0.55 -4.38
CA ASP A 14 3.86 0.16 -3.21
C ASP A 14 2.33 0.12 -3.14
N LYS A 15 1.82 -0.06 -1.92
CA LYS A 15 0.38 -0.14 -1.64
C LYS A 15 -0.05 0.99 -0.72
N ILE A 16 -0.97 1.82 -1.20
CA ILE A 16 -1.61 2.88 -0.42
C ILE A 16 -2.76 2.30 0.40
N ILE A 17 -2.79 2.58 1.70
CA ILE A 17 -3.90 2.27 2.59
C ILE A 17 -4.72 3.54 2.81
N ALA A 18 -5.95 3.53 2.29
CA ALA A 18 -6.91 4.62 2.41
C ALA A 18 -8.16 4.18 3.19
N VAL A 19 -8.97 5.16 3.57
CA VAL A 19 -10.30 4.96 4.14
C VAL A 19 -11.30 5.69 3.25
N ILE A 20 -12.55 5.22 3.24
CA ILE A 20 -13.62 5.86 2.48
C ILE A 20 -13.99 7.16 3.20
N GLU A 21 -14.11 8.24 2.44
CA GLU A 21 -14.59 9.52 2.97
C GLU A 21 -16.05 9.39 3.43
N ASN A 22 -16.38 10.01 4.57
CA ASN A 22 -17.70 9.92 5.20
C ASN A 22 -18.13 8.52 5.67
N ASP A 23 -17.22 7.55 5.73
CA ASP A 23 -17.48 6.27 6.39
C ASP A 23 -17.71 6.49 7.90
N HIS A 24 -18.77 5.89 8.44
CA HIS A 24 -19.18 6.08 9.83
C HIS A 24 -18.21 5.45 10.84
N VAL A 25 -17.36 4.50 10.41
CA VAL A 25 -16.44 3.80 11.31
C VAL A 25 -15.06 4.44 11.25
N TRP A 26 -14.49 4.57 10.04
CA TRP A 26 -13.11 4.96 9.80
C TRP A 26 -12.94 6.27 9.01
N GLY A 27 -14.00 6.97 8.62
CA GLY A 27 -13.90 8.21 7.83
C GLY A 27 -13.08 9.32 8.51
N ASN A 28 -12.97 9.27 9.84
CA ASN A 28 -12.14 10.18 10.63
C ASN A 28 -10.69 9.72 10.83
N ALA A 29 -10.31 8.51 10.39
CA ALA A 29 -8.94 8.03 10.50
C ALA A 29 -7.99 8.90 9.65
N ARG A 30 -6.81 9.19 10.21
CA ARG A 30 -5.75 10.00 9.61
C ARG A 30 -4.40 9.27 9.57
N SER A 31 -4.25 8.19 10.33
CA SER A 31 -3.04 7.38 10.45
C SER A 31 -3.36 5.87 10.45
N LEU A 32 -2.34 5.02 10.28
CA LEU A 32 -2.50 3.56 10.37
C LEU A 32 -2.86 3.10 11.79
N SER A 33 -2.47 3.85 12.83
CA SER A 33 -2.81 3.52 14.22
C SER A 33 -4.24 3.88 14.60
N ASP A 34 -4.97 4.62 13.75
CA ASP A 34 -6.37 4.98 13.99
C ASP A 34 -7.34 3.84 13.64
N VAL A 35 -6.82 2.75 13.07
CA VAL A 35 -7.57 1.53 12.78
C VAL A 35 -6.96 0.35 13.55
N PRO A 36 -7.75 -0.68 13.91
CA PRO A 36 -7.22 -1.87 14.58
C PRO A 36 -6.06 -2.51 13.80
N ALA A 37 -4.95 -2.79 14.49
CA ALA A 37 -3.72 -3.35 13.89
C ALA A 37 -3.98 -4.65 13.11
N ILE A 38 -4.92 -5.48 13.58
CA ILE A 38 -5.32 -6.73 12.91
C ILE A 38 -5.78 -6.52 11.46
N HIS A 39 -6.37 -5.37 11.12
CA HIS A 39 -6.74 -5.09 9.73
C HIS A 39 -5.51 -4.84 8.85
N ILE A 40 -4.51 -4.14 9.39
CA ILE A 40 -3.23 -3.90 8.71
C ILE A 40 -2.47 -5.22 8.53
N GLU A 41 -2.41 -6.05 9.57
CA GLU A 41 -1.80 -7.38 9.53
C GLU A 41 -2.47 -8.28 8.48
N ARG A 42 -3.80 -8.28 8.39
CA ARG A 42 -4.54 -9.03 7.38
C ARG A 42 -4.24 -8.57 5.95
N LEU A 43 -4.12 -7.26 5.71
CA LEU A 43 -3.71 -6.73 4.42
C LEU A 43 -2.29 -7.20 4.07
N GLN A 44 -1.35 -7.09 5.00
CA GLN A 44 0.01 -7.60 4.82
C GLN A 44 0.02 -9.09 4.47
N HIS A 45 -0.70 -9.90 5.24
CA HIS A 45 -0.75 -11.35 5.00
C HIS A 45 -1.33 -11.67 3.62
N TYR A 46 -2.40 -10.99 3.22
CA TYR A 46 -2.98 -11.14 1.88
C TYR A 46 -1.93 -10.89 0.79
N PHE A 47 -1.22 -9.76 0.82
CA PHE A 47 -0.24 -9.44 -0.22
C PHE A 47 1.00 -10.34 -0.19
N LEU A 48 1.42 -10.84 0.98
CA LEU A 48 2.53 -11.79 1.07
C LEU A 48 2.19 -13.18 0.53
N THR A 49 0.91 -13.52 0.40
CA THR A 49 0.47 -14.88 0.08
C THR A 49 -0.27 -15.02 -1.24
N TYR A 50 -0.88 -13.96 -1.78
CA TYR A 50 -1.81 -14.10 -2.93
C TYR A 50 -1.18 -14.57 -4.24
N LYS A 51 0.14 -14.37 -4.45
CA LYS A 51 0.87 -14.92 -5.62
C LYS A 51 1.70 -16.16 -5.29
N LEU A 52 1.49 -16.80 -4.12
CA LEU A 52 2.19 -18.03 -3.80
C LEU A 52 1.80 -19.13 -4.79
N VAL A 53 2.81 -19.74 -5.38
CA VAL A 53 2.67 -20.92 -6.24
C VAL A 53 3.36 -22.08 -5.53
N PRO A 54 2.67 -23.21 -5.30
CA PRO A 54 3.29 -24.39 -4.69
C PRO A 54 4.57 -24.80 -5.42
N GLY A 55 5.63 -25.07 -4.64
CA GLY A 55 6.93 -25.47 -5.19
C GLY A 55 7.76 -24.34 -5.80
N LYS A 56 7.29 -23.09 -5.81
CA LYS A 56 8.08 -21.92 -6.23
C LYS A 56 8.48 -21.05 -5.03
N PRO A 57 9.66 -20.42 -5.05
CA PRO A 57 10.06 -19.50 -4.00
C PRO A 57 9.15 -18.27 -3.98
N ASN A 58 8.79 -17.82 -2.77
CA ASN A 58 8.06 -16.56 -2.61
C ASN A 58 8.99 -15.39 -2.97
N ARG A 59 8.57 -14.56 -3.92
CA ARG A 59 9.32 -13.39 -4.38
C ARG A 59 8.80 -12.08 -3.79
N ILE A 60 7.65 -12.12 -3.12
CA ILE A 60 7.03 -10.94 -2.54
C ILE A 60 7.64 -10.67 -1.17
N LYS A 61 8.05 -9.42 -0.93
CA LYS A 61 8.54 -8.95 0.37
C LYS A 61 7.94 -7.60 0.71
N ILE A 62 7.50 -7.43 1.94
CA ILE A 62 7.17 -6.09 2.47
C ILE A 62 8.45 -5.51 3.07
N ALA A 63 8.88 -4.35 2.58
CA ALA A 63 10.09 -3.70 3.07
C ALA A 63 9.81 -2.86 4.33
N ARG A 64 8.77 -2.01 4.30
CA ARG A 64 8.35 -1.21 5.46
C ARG A 64 6.94 -0.66 5.28
N PHE A 65 6.30 -0.34 6.40
CA PHE A 65 5.13 0.53 6.45
C PHE A 65 5.55 2.00 6.51
N TYR A 66 4.70 2.88 5.99
CA TYR A 66 4.93 4.31 6.03
C TYR A 66 3.66 5.11 6.33
N ASN A 67 3.86 6.32 6.83
CA ASN A 67 2.79 7.21 7.26
C ASN A 67 2.07 7.90 6.09
N ARG A 68 0.99 8.61 6.40
CA ARG A 68 0.20 9.39 5.43
C ARG A 68 1.03 10.38 4.62
N ALA A 69 2.00 11.06 5.22
CA ALA A 69 2.82 12.04 4.51
C ALA A 69 3.66 11.38 3.40
N HIS A 70 4.21 10.19 3.67
CA HIS A 70 4.89 9.39 2.66
C HIS A 70 3.92 8.93 1.57
N ALA A 71 2.77 8.38 1.95
CA ALA A 71 1.75 7.94 1.00
C ALA A 71 1.35 9.04 0.01
N LEU A 72 1.18 10.28 0.48
CA LEU A 72 0.89 11.43 -0.39
C LEU A 72 2.03 11.77 -1.35
N ARG A 73 3.30 11.54 -0.99
CA ARG A 73 4.43 11.71 -1.91
C ARG A 73 4.41 10.64 -3.01
N VAL A 74 4.14 9.38 -2.66
CA VAL A 74 4.01 8.28 -3.62
C VAL A 74 2.90 8.57 -4.62
N ILE A 75 1.71 8.99 -4.14
CA ILE A 75 0.59 9.36 -5.02
C ILE A 75 0.98 10.49 -5.98
N ARG A 76 1.61 11.57 -5.48
CA ARG A 76 2.04 12.68 -6.33
C ARG A 76 3.11 12.27 -7.36
N ALA A 77 4.01 11.37 -6.99
CA ALA A 77 4.99 10.81 -7.93
C ALA A 77 4.28 10.03 -9.04
N ALA A 78 3.41 9.09 -8.68
CA ALA A 78 2.64 8.30 -9.64
C ALA A 78 1.78 9.17 -10.58
N MET A 79 1.17 10.25 -10.06
CA MET A 79 0.43 11.21 -10.90
C MET A 79 1.33 11.94 -11.90
N ARG A 80 2.56 12.32 -11.51
CA ARG A 80 3.53 12.94 -12.42
C ARG A 80 4.04 11.96 -13.45
N ASP A 81 4.40 10.75 -13.04
CA ASP A 81 4.89 9.71 -13.95
C ASP A 81 3.83 9.41 -15.03
N TYR A 82 2.55 9.36 -14.64
CA TYR A 82 1.44 9.23 -15.59
C TYR A 82 1.34 10.43 -16.54
N ALA A 83 1.42 11.65 -16.02
CA ALA A 83 1.39 12.86 -16.84
C ALA A 83 2.57 12.91 -17.83
N ASP A 84 3.80 12.62 -17.37
CA ASP A 84 4.99 12.65 -18.22
C ASP A 84 4.96 11.56 -19.31
N THR A 85 4.34 10.41 -19.02
CA THR A 85 4.24 9.29 -19.97
C THR A 85 3.15 9.51 -21.02
N TYR A 86 2.03 10.17 -20.66
CA TYR A 86 0.81 10.19 -21.48
C TYR A 86 0.26 11.58 -21.82
N SER A 87 0.88 12.68 -21.39
CA SER A 87 0.44 14.02 -21.82
C SER A 87 0.91 14.27 -23.25
N TYR A 88 -0.06 14.56 -24.14
CA TYR A 88 0.17 15.01 -25.51
C TYR A 88 0.61 16.46 -25.57
#